data_AF-A0A0C3KLX5-F1
#
_entry.id   AF-A0A0C3KLX5-F1
#
_cell.length_a   1.000
_cell.length_b   1.000
_cell.length_c   1.000
_cell.angle_alpha   90.00
_cell.angle_beta   90.00
_cell.angle_gamma   90.00
#
_symmetry.space_group_name_H-M   'P 1'
#
loop_
_entity.id
_entity.type
_entity.pdbx_description
1 polymer ?
#
loop_
_entity_poly.entity_id
_entity_poly.type
_entity_poly.pdbx_seq_one_letter_code
_entity_poly.pdbx_strand_id
1 'polypeptide(L)'
;MSLAARRGMVRLVTDDAKSFVYHVRNSSGSFGTTSRFEHALLVEYDVGPPPHRIRVNNVENCQWLGVKWNSMVAIGQGATKPVGLVALDALDTFQSSDPSRRKWKGPHRSLVWSVASDGTLQMHWEDGATCVLSVIWRPSDHLITLVADPYAYLARYPQWKRARLVFEPFP
;
A
#
# COMPACT_ATOMS: atom_id res chain seq x y z
N MET A 1 5.49 -18.09 22.57
CA MET A 1 5.48 -18.81 21.28
C MET A 1 5.75 -17.80 20.19
N SER A 2 6.80 -17.95 19.39
CA SER A 2 7.02 -17.11 18.20
C SER A 2 5.95 -17.47 17.17
N LEU A 3 5.20 -16.50 16.68
CA LEU A 3 4.35 -16.70 15.51
C LEU A 3 5.25 -17.07 14.32
N ALA A 4 4.75 -17.92 13.42
CA ALA A 4 5.46 -18.24 12.20
C ALA A 4 5.43 -17.03 11.27
N ALA A 5 6.58 -16.50 10.88
CA ALA A 5 6.67 -15.43 9.89
C ALA A 5 6.51 -16.01 8.47
N ARG A 6 5.71 -15.36 7.62
CA ARG A 6 5.59 -15.68 6.18
C ARG A 6 6.32 -14.65 5.35
N ARG A 7 7.16 -15.13 4.43
CA ARG A 7 7.92 -14.33 3.47
C ARG A 7 7.35 -14.47 2.08
N GLY A 8 7.43 -13.40 1.30
CA GLY A 8 6.96 -13.40 -0.07
C GLY A 8 7.18 -12.06 -0.74
N MET A 9 6.36 -11.79 -1.75
CA MET A 9 6.35 -10.54 -2.50
C MET A 9 4.95 -9.97 -2.64
N VAL A 10 4.86 -8.70 -3.03
CA VAL A 10 3.57 -8.05 -3.30
C VAL A 10 3.38 -7.90 -4.81
N ARG A 11 2.26 -8.43 -5.30
CA ARG A 11 1.77 -8.17 -6.66
C ARG A 11 0.66 -7.13 -6.65
N LEU A 12 0.60 -6.35 -7.72
CA LEU A 12 -0.60 -5.67 -8.16
C LEU A 12 -1.34 -6.56 -9.14
N VAL A 13 -2.63 -6.80 -8.89
CA VAL A 13 -3.51 -7.59 -9.75
C VAL A 13 -4.68 -6.72 -10.18
N THR A 14 -4.90 -6.62 -11.50
CA THR A 14 -6.11 -6.10 -12.11
C THR A 14 -6.85 -7.24 -12.81
N ASP A 15 -8.01 -6.96 -13.39
CA ASP A 15 -8.75 -7.94 -14.20
C ASP A 15 -7.94 -8.39 -15.43
N ASP A 16 -7.10 -7.49 -15.97
CA ASP A 16 -6.38 -7.71 -17.24
C ASP A 16 -4.90 -8.08 -17.05
N ALA A 17 -4.31 -7.84 -15.87
CA ALA A 17 -2.86 -7.87 -15.71
C ALA A 17 -2.39 -8.19 -14.29
N LYS A 18 -1.16 -8.70 -14.21
CA LYS A 18 -0.41 -8.85 -12.96
C LYS A 18 0.94 -8.16 -13.11
N SER A 19 1.34 -7.41 -12.09
CA SER A 19 2.66 -6.77 -12.01
C SER A 19 3.21 -6.88 -10.61
N PHE A 20 4.52 -6.78 -10.44
CA PHE A 20 5.12 -6.68 -9.11
C PHE A 20 5.01 -5.25 -8.61
N VAL A 21 4.74 -5.08 -7.32
CA VAL A 21 4.95 -3.79 -6.66
C VAL A 21 6.45 -3.61 -6.44
N TYR A 22 6.99 -2.42 -6.65
CA TYR A 22 8.38 -2.12 -6.33
C TYR A 22 8.53 -0.74 -5.70
N HIS A 23 9.61 -0.56 -4.94
CA HIS A 23 9.97 0.73 -4.37
C HIS A 23 10.63 1.63 -5.43
N VAL A 24 10.09 2.84 -5.60
CA VAL A 24 10.64 3.81 -6.54
C VAL A 24 11.86 4.49 -5.91
N ARG A 25 13.05 4.23 -6.47
CA ARG A 25 14.32 4.83 -6.02
C ARG A 25 14.24 6.35 -5.97
N ASN A 26 14.94 6.96 -5.01
CA ASN A 26 15.01 8.42 -4.77
C ASN A 26 13.71 9.09 -4.29
N SER A 27 12.67 8.30 -4.03
CA SER A 27 11.50 8.76 -3.30
C SER A 27 11.41 7.93 -2.03
N SER A 28 11.65 8.52 -0.86
CA SER A 28 11.44 7.76 0.36
C SER A 28 9.93 7.54 0.54
N GLY A 29 9.54 6.27 0.35
CA GLY A 29 8.17 5.80 0.49
C GLY A 29 7.24 6.02 -0.69
N SER A 30 7.69 5.84 -1.94
CA SER A 30 6.75 5.60 -3.06
C SER A 30 6.87 4.20 -3.61
N PHE A 31 5.72 3.65 -4.00
CA PHE A 31 5.65 2.39 -4.74
C PHE A 31 5.00 2.59 -6.10
N GLY A 32 5.50 1.83 -7.08
CA GLY A 32 4.92 1.70 -8.41
C GLY A 32 4.81 0.23 -8.80
N THR A 33 4.47 -0.02 -10.06
CA THR A 33 4.42 -1.39 -10.62
C THR A 33 5.54 -1.65 -11.63
N THR A 34 6.06 -2.87 -11.66
CA THR A 34 7.09 -3.35 -12.60
C THR A 34 6.75 -4.76 -13.09
N SER A 35 7.22 -5.14 -14.28
CA SER A 35 7.17 -6.52 -14.77
C SER A 35 8.39 -7.36 -14.35
N ARG A 36 9.44 -6.70 -13.82
CA ARG A 36 10.73 -7.31 -13.50
C ARG A 36 10.72 -7.90 -12.09
N PHE A 37 10.88 -9.21 -12.00
CA PHE A 37 10.84 -9.96 -10.74
C PHE A 37 11.95 -9.52 -9.76
N GLU A 38 13.15 -9.21 -10.28
CA GLU A 38 14.30 -8.76 -9.50
C GLU A 38 14.06 -7.43 -8.77
N HIS A 39 13.03 -6.68 -9.16
CA HIS A 39 12.64 -5.42 -8.53
C HIS A 39 11.44 -5.59 -7.57
N ALA A 40 10.86 -6.79 -7.46
CA ALA A 40 9.68 -7.01 -6.65
C ALA A 40 9.91 -6.60 -5.19
N LEU A 41 8.88 -6.01 -4.56
CA LEU A 41 8.87 -5.66 -3.15
C LEU A 41 8.81 -6.94 -2.33
N LEU A 42 9.88 -7.23 -1.61
CA LEU A 42 9.98 -8.39 -0.75
C LEU A 42 9.44 -8.04 0.62
N VAL A 43 8.51 -8.86 1.11
CA VAL A 43 7.80 -8.60 2.36
C VAL A 43 7.77 -9.79 3.29
N GLU A 44 7.57 -9.52 4.57
CA GLU A 44 7.39 -10.51 5.62
C GLU A 44 6.27 -10.05 6.57
N TYR A 45 5.46 -10.97 7.09
CA TYR A 45 4.53 -10.67 8.17
C TYR A 45 4.39 -11.86 9.12
N ASP A 46 4.09 -11.58 10.38
CA ASP A 46 3.82 -12.61 11.38
C ASP A 46 2.39 -13.15 11.22
N VAL A 47 2.26 -14.47 11.09
CA VAL A 47 0.94 -15.12 10.98
C VAL A 47 0.24 -15.06 12.33
N GLY A 48 -0.95 -14.47 12.37
CA GLY A 48 -1.74 -14.31 13.59
C GLY A 48 -3.09 -13.67 13.29
N PRO A 49 -3.83 -13.19 14.30
CA PRO A 49 -4.98 -12.34 14.07
C PRO A 49 -4.55 -10.98 13.50
N PRO A 50 -5.31 -10.37 12.56
CA PRO A 50 -5.07 -8.99 12.12
C PRO A 50 -5.39 -7.98 13.25
N PRO A 51 -4.87 -6.74 13.18
CA PRO A 51 -4.06 -6.19 12.08
C PRO A 51 -2.61 -6.70 12.10
N HIS A 52 -2.05 -6.89 10.91
CA HIS A 52 -0.65 -7.24 10.72
C HIS A 52 0.20 -6.01 10.46
N ARG A 53 1.47 -6.13 10.83
CA ARG A 53 2.55 -5.29 10.34
C ARG A 53 3.28 -6.04 9.23
N ILE A 54 3.44 -5.41 8.08
CA ILE A 54 4.15 -6.01 6.94
C ILE A 54 5.53 -5.40 6.88
N ARG A 55 6.57 -6.19 7.15
CA ARG A 55 7.97 -5.79 7.00
C ARG A 55 8.33 -5.71 5.52
N VAL A 56 9.07 -4.68 5.12
CA VAL A 56 9.71 -4.61 3.79
C VAL A 56 11.18 -4.99 3.93
N ASN A 57 11.66 -5.91 3.10
CA ASN A 57 12.98 -6.54 3.27
C ASN A 57 14.05 -5.98 2.32
N ASN A 58 13.66 -5.31 1.24
CA ASN A 58 14.56 -4.81 0.21
C ASN A 58 14.40 -3.30 -0.05
N VAL A 59 14.07 -2.54 0.99
CA VAL A 59 13.97 -1.08 0.94
C VAL A 59 14.91 -0.48 1.98
N GLU A 60 15.91 0.27 1.53
CA GLU A 60 16.92 0.87 2.41
C GLU A 60 16.28 1.86 3.39
N ASN A 61 16.73 1.84 4.66
CA ASN A 61 16.28 2.71 5.74
C ASN A 61 14.77 2.62 6.07
N CYS A 62 14.04 1.69 5.47
CA CYS A 62 12.63 1.45 5.75
C CYS A 62 12.43 0.03 6.27
N GLN A 63 11.50 -0.14 7.20
CA GLN A 63 11.22 -1.43 7.79
C GLN A 63 9.78 -1.87 7.53
N TRP A 64 8.83 -0.96 7.36
CA TRP A 64 7.41 -1.31 7.32
C TRP A 64 6.70 -0.79 6.08
N LEU A 65 5.78 -1.58 5.54
CA LEU A 65 4.80 -1.13 4.57
C LEU A 65 3.66 -0.44 5.31
N GLY A 66 3.34 0.78 4.88
CA GLY A 66 2.29 1.58 5.48
C GLY A 66 1.48 2.34 4.47
N VAL A 67 0.50 3.07 5.00
CA VAL A 67 -0.34 4.00 4.24
C VAL A 67 -0.19 5.39 4.80
N LYS A 68 -0.25 6.41 3.94
CA LYS A 68 -0.19 7.81 4.35
C LYS A 68 -1.23 8.65 3.62
N TRP A 69 -2.01 9.38 4.38
CA TRP A 69 -2.89 10.40 3.82
C TRP A 69 -2.10 11.62 3.36
N ASN A 70 -2.47 12.17 2.21
CA ASN A 70 -1.86 13.41 1.73
C ASN A 70 -2.22 14.63 2.59
N SER A 71 -3.37 14.59 3.28
CA SER A 71 -3.98 15.67 4.06
C SER A 71 -4.83 15.07 5.19
N MET A 72 -5.75 15.83 5.78
CA MET A 72 -6.71 15.27 6.74
C MET A 72 -7.45 14.07 6.16
N VAL A 73 -7.64 13.05 7.00
CA VAL A 73 -8.38 11.83 6.69
C VAL A 73 -9.75 12.19 6.13
N ALA A 74 -10.16 11.47 5.09
CA ALA A 74 -11.51 11.58 4.54
C ALA A 74 -11.99 10.17 4.23
N ILE A 75 -12.80 9.64 5.15
CA ILE A 75 -13.45 8.33 5.01
C ILE A 75 -14.95 8.53 4.82
N GLY A 76 -15.59 7.60 4.10
CA GLY A 76 -17.02 7.63 3.81
C GLY A 76 -17.35 7.80 2.33
N GLN A 77 -18.64 7.71 2.03
CA GLN A 77 -19.17 7.82 0.66
C GLN A 77 -18.85 9.20 0.06
N GLY A 78 -18.41 9.22 -1.20
CA GLY A 78 -18.00 10.43 -1.90
C GLY A 78 -16.55 10.86 -1.65
N ALA A 79 -15.81 10.20 -0.75
CA ALA A 79 -14.44 10.58 -0.43
C ALA A 79 -13.48 10.29 -1.58
N THR A 80 -12.95 11.35 -2.22
CA THR A 80 -11.99 11.24 -3.33
C THR A 80 -10.55 11.55 -2.94
N LYS A 81 -10.22 11.63 -1.64
CA LYS A 81 -8.86 11.96 -1.22
C LYS A 81 -7.95 10.72 -1.35
N PRO A 82 -6.81 10.83 -2.04
CA PRO A 82 -5.90 9.71 -2.20
C PRO A 82 -5.06 9.50 -0.94
N VAL A 83 -4.78 8.22 -0.70
CA VAL A 83 -3.84 7.70 0.29
C VAL A 83 -2.69 7.08 -0.47
N GLY A 84 -1.45 7.40 -0.09
CA GLY A 84 -0.29 6.75 -0.68
C GLY A 84 0.04 5.45 0.03
N LEU A 85 0.48 4.47 -0.75
CA LEU A 85 1.28 3.37 -0.25
C LEU A 85 2.69 3.89 0.01
N VAL A 86 3.22 3.68 1.21
CA VAL A 86 4.50 4.27 1.65
C VAL A 86 5.33 3.26 2.44
N ALA A 87 6.64 3.47 2.43
CA ALA A 87 7.58 2.75 3.29
C ALA A 87 7.83 3.62 4.53
N LEU A 88 7.80 3.01 5.71
CA LEU A 88 8.02 3.65 7.00
C LEU A 88 9.29 3.08 7.64
N ASP A 89 10.04 3.92 8.34
CA ASP A 89 11.24 3.51 9.06
C ASP A 89 10.91 2.65 10.30
N ALA A 90 11.95 2.21 11.02
CA ALA A 90 11.78 1.36 12.20
C ALA A 90 10.88 1.97 13.30
N LEU A 91 10.84 3.31 13.38
CA LEU A 91 10.06 4.09 14.33
C LEU A 91 8.66 4.43 13.79
N ASP A 92 8.23 3.76 12.72
CA ASP A 92 6.97 4.00 12.02
C ASP A 92 6.85 5.43 11.47
N THR A 93 7.97 6.07 11.12
CA THR A 93 7.97 7.43 10.59
C THR A 93 8.06 7.41 9.07
N PHE A 94 7.20 8.23 8.44
CA PHE A 94 7.31 8.51 7.01
C PHE A 94 8.35 9.59 6.78
N GLN A 95 9.38 9.26 6.03
CA GLN A 95 10.36 10.21 5.51
C GLN A 95 10.24 10.21 3.99
N SER A 96 10.45 11.36 3.35
CA SER A 96 10.48 11.46 1.89
C SER A 96 11.41 12.57 1.44
N SER A 97 12.35 12.24 0.56
CA SER A 97 13.17 13.21 -0.20
C SER A 97 12.35 13.96 -1.27
N ASP A 98 11.31 13.32 -1.82
CA ASP A 98 10.44 13.88 -2.86
C ASP A 98 9.72 15.14 -2.35
N PRO A 99 9.95 16.33 -2.95
CA PRO A 99 9.29 17.57 -2.57
C PRO A 99 7.76 17.52 -2.60
N SER A 100 7.17 16.75 -3.53
CA SER A 100 5.71 16.63 -3.68
C SER A 100 5.09 15.91 -2.47
N ARG A 101 5.82 14.94 -1.90
CA ARG A 101 5.39 14.13 -0.76
C ARG A 101 5.77 14.72 0.59
N ARG A 102 6.80 15.58 0.66
CA ARG A 102 7.10 16.38 1.87
C ARG A 102 5.94 17.30 2.29
N LYS A 103 5.08 17.65 1.32
CA LYS A 103 3.86 18.42 1.56
C LYS A 103 2.73 17.58 2.16
N TRP A 104 2.86 16.25 2.23
CA TRP A 104 1.82 15.41 2.80
C TRP A 104 1.79 15.55 4.31
N LYS A 105 0.73 16.19 4.82
CA LYS A 105 0.56 16.47 6.25
C LYS A 105 -0.42 15.53 6.94
N GLY A 106 -0.97 14.57 6.21
CA GLY A 106 -1.90 13.59 6.77
C GLY A 106 -1.22 12.51 7.61
N PRO A 107 -2.00 11.81 8.45
CA PRO A 107 -1.51 10.70 9.26
C PRO A 107 -1.06 9.52 8.41
N HIS A 108 -0.21 8.67 8.99
CA HIS A 108 0.23 7.40 8.42
C HIS A 108 0.18 6.29 9.46
N ARG A 109 0.06 5.03 9.01
CA ARG A 109 0.05 3.82 9.86
C ARG A 109 0.65 2.64 9.11
N SER A 110 1.42 1.78 9.79
CA SER A 110 1.81 0.46 9.26
C SER A 110 0.92 -0.69 9.75
N LEU A 111 0.24 -0.54 10.89
CA LEU A 111 -0.58 -1.60 11.50
C LEU A 111 -2.04 -1.50 11.01
N VAL A 112 -2.25 -1.76 9.73
CA VAL A 112 -3.57 -1.61 9.07
C VAL A 112 -3.94 -2.78 8.17
N TRP A 113 -3.10 -3.83 8.12
CA TRP A 113 -3.21 -4.88 7.12
C TRP A 113 -3.95 -6.10 7.63
N SER A 114 -4.80 -6.71 6.80
CA SER A 114 -5.19 -8.12 6.91
C SER A 114 -4.82 -8.83 5.61
N VAL A 115 -4.56 -10.14 5.69
CA VAL A 115 -4.30 -10.97 4.51
C VAL A 115 -5.46 -11.94 4.33
N ALA A 116 -6.23 -11.81 3.25
CA ALA A 116 -7.31 -12.71 2.92
C ALA A 116 -6.78 -14.09 2.51
N SER A 117 -7.65 -15.10 2.45
CA SER A 117 -7.27 -16.48 2.09
C SER A 117 -6.68 -16.60 0.69
N ASP A 118 -7.04 -15.71 -0.23
CA ASP A 118 -6.49 -15.63 -1.59
C ASP A 118 -5.19 -14.80 -1.68
N GLY A 119 -4.66 -14.37 -0.55
CA GLY A 119 -3.48 -13.51 -0.44
C GLY A 119 -3.77 -12.02 -0.59
N THR A 120 -5.02 -11.60 -0.84
CA THR A 120 -5.35 -10.16 -0.94
C THR A 120 -4.96 -9.43 0.33
N LEU A 121 -4.13 -8.40 0.18
CA LEU A 121 -3.83 -7.45 1.23
C LEU A 121 -4.98 -6.46 1.34
N GLN A 122 -5.68 -6.49 2.47
CA GLN A 122 -6.75 -5.54 2.78
C GLN A 122 -6.22 -4.52 3.79
N MET A 123 -6.58 -3.26 3.57
CA MET A 123 -6.06 -2.15 4.36
C MET A 123 -7.21 -1.46 5.05
N HIS A 124 -7.22 -1.52 6.38
CA HIS A 124 -8.28 -0.94 7.21
C HIS A 124 -7.81 0.39 7.77
N TRP A 125 -8.61 1.44 7.63
CA TRP A 125 -8.36 2.72 8.27
C TRP A 125 -9.49 3.05 9.22
N GLU A 126 -9.13 3.43 10.44
CA GLU A 126 -10.08 3.81 11.48
C GLU A 126 -9.84 5.27 11.93
N ASP A 127 -10.89 6.08 11.81
CA ASP A 127 -10.93 7.47 12.26
C ASP A 127 -12.37 7.89 12.56
N GLY A 128 -12.88 7.52 13.74
CA GLY A 128 -14.30 7.65 14.10
C GLY A 128 -15.25 6.68 13.38
N ALA A 129 -14.83 6.15 12.23
CA ALA A 129 -15.41 4.99 11.54
C ALA A 129 -14.30 4.14 10.90
N THR A 130 -14.58 2.86 10.65
CA THR A 130 -13.66 1.94 9.97
C THR A 130 -14.01 1.86 8.48
N CYS A 131 -13.01 1.94 7.60
CA CYS A 131 -13.17 1.70 6.17
C CYS A 131 -12.05 0.79 5.62
N VAL A 132 -12.37 0.02 4.58
CA VAL A 132 -11.37 -0.69 3.80
C VAL A 132 -10.92 0.20 2.65
N LEU A 133 -9.65 0.57 2.64
CA LEU A 133 -9.05 1.34 1.56
C LEU A 133 -8.94 0.46 0.31
N SER A 134 -9.50 0.94 -0.79
CA SER A 134 -9.46 0.27 -2.09
C SER A 134 -8.22 0.68 -2.87
N VAL A 135 -7.52 -0.30 -3.45
CA VAL A 135 -6.34 -0.05 -4.28
C VAL A 135 -6.79 0.42 -5.66
N ILE A 136 -6.22 1.54 -6.10
CA ILE A 136 -6.48 2.15 -7.39
C ILE A 136 -5.15 2.37 -8.10
N TRP A 137 -5.10 2.03 -9.39
CA TRP A 137 -3.87 2.01 -10.18
C TRP A 137 -4.03 2.83 -11.45
N ARG A 138 -2.99 3.59 -11.81
CA ARG A 138 -2.96 4.35 -13.05
C ARG A 138 -2.00 3.68 -14.04
N PRO A 139 -2.50 3.14 -15.16
CA PRO A 139 -1.65 2.43 -16.12
C PRO A 139 -0.56 3.30 -16.76
N SER A 140 -0.85 4.58 -17.03
CA SER A 140 0.03 5.46 -17.80
C SER A 140 1.39 5.74 -17.15
N ASP A 141 1.44 5.72 -15.81
CA ASP A 141 2.65 6.01 -15.04
C ASP A 141 2.87 5.03 -13.89
N HIS A 142 2.18 3.89 -13.93
CA HIS A 142 2.35 2.77 -13.01
C HIS A 142 2.17 3.16 -11.52
N LEU A 143 1.42 4.23 -11.24
CA LEU A 143 1.19 4.70 -9.88
C LEU A 143 0.12 3.88 -9.16
N ILE A 144 0.39 3.64 -7.88
CA ILE A 144 -0.52 2.99 -6.95
C ILE A 144 -0.98 4.03 -5.94
N THR A 145 -2.29 4.13 -5.72
CA THR A 145 -2.89 4.90 -4.63
C THR A 145 -4.02 4.09 -4.01
N LEU A 146 -4.51 4.57 -2.87
CA LEU A 146 -5.67 3.99 -2.22
C LEU A 146 -6.69 5.06 -1.91
N VAL A 147 -7.94 4.65 -1.82
CA VAL A 147 -9.07 5.57 -1.59
C VAL A 147 -10.12 4.89 -0.71
N ALA A 148 -10.84 5.69 0.07
CA ALA A 148 -11.94 5.19 0.89
C ALA A 148 -13.19 4.87 0.04
N ASP A 149 -13.47 5.65 -1.00
CA ASP A 149 -14.56 5.40 -1.95
C ASP A 149 -14.02 5.24 -3.39
N PRO A 150 -13.82 4.01 -3.88
CA PRO A 150 -13.34 3.77 -5.23
C PRO A 150 -14.33 4.20 -6.32
N TYR A 151 -15.64 4.21 -6.06
CA TYR A 151 -16.62 4.61 -7.07
C TYR A 151 -16.57 6.13 -7.29
N ALA A 152 -16.59 6.90 -6.21
CA ALA A 152 -16.48 8.36 -6.27
C ALA A 152 -15.14 8.81 -6.89
N TYR A 153 -14.04 8.14 -6.53
CA TYR A 153 -12.73 8.47 -7.08
C TYR A 153 -12.65 8.19 -8.58
N LEU A 154 -13.14 7.03 -9.03
CA LEU A 154 -13.10 6.65 -10.45
C LEU A 154 -14.06 7.47 -11.32
N ALA A 155 -15.20 7.91 -10.77
CA ALA A 155 -16.08 8.85 -11.46
C ALA A 155 -15.39 10.19 -11.74
N ARG A 156 -14.51 10.64 -10.83
CA ARG A 156 -13.72 11.87 -11.00
C ARG A 156 -12.45 11.68 -11.84
N TYR A 157 -11.85 10.49 -11.77
CA TYR A 157 -10.57 10.17 -12.41
C TYR A 157 -10.65 8.86 -13.21
N PRO A 158 -11.34 8.87 -14.38
CA PRO A 158 -11.65 7.66 -15.14
C PRO A 158 -10.43 6.96 -15.77
N GLN A 159 -9.28 7.63 -15.81
CA GLN A 159 -8.03 7.03 -16.29
C GLN A 159 -7.41 6.03 -15.29
N TRP A 160 -7.91 5.97 -14.07
CA TRP A 160 -7.49 5.00 -13.07
C TRP A 160 -8.34 3.73 -13.15
N LYS A 161 -7.81 2.62 -12.65
CA LYS A 161 -8.46 1.32 -12.61
C LYS A 161 -8.48 0.77 -11.19
N ARG A 162 -9.47 -0.07 -10.88
CA ARG A 162 -9.43 -0.89 -9.66
C ARG A 162 -8.30 -1.91 -9.75
N ALA A 163 -7.69 -2.18 -8.62
CA ALA A 163 -6.68 -3.21 -8.48
C ALA A 163 -6.79 -3.86 -7.10
N ARG A 164 -6.00 -4.90 -6.89
CA ARG A 164 -5.75 -5.51 -5.58
C ARG A 164 -4.25 -5.64 -5.39
N LEU A 165 -3.81 -5.50 -4.14
CA LEU A 165 -2.49 -5.93 -3.73
C LEU A 165 -2.60 -7.36 -3.21
N VAL A 166 -1.73 -8.25 -3.66
CA VAL A 166 -1.76 -9.67 -3.31
C VAL A 166 -0.38 -10.06 -2.78
N PHE A 167 -0.35 -10.64 -1.58
CA PHE A 167 0.81 -11.33 -1.06
C PHE A 167 0.97 -12.68 -1.75
N GLU A 168 2.12 -12.88 -2.40
CA GLU A 168 2.51 -14.12 -3.04
C GLU A 168 3.67 -14.74 -2.24
N PRO A 169 3.46 -15.88 -1.55
CA PRO A 169 4.52 -16.52 -0.77
C PRO A 169 5.64 -17.00 -1.69
N PHE A 170 6.88 -17.03 -1.16
CA PHE A 170 7.93 -17.77 -1.85
C PHE A 170 7.62 -19.28 -1.82
N PRO A 171 7.96 -20.03 -2.89
CA PRO A 171 7.90 -21.48 -2.89
C PRO A 171 8.84 -22.11 -1.85
#